data_AF-A0A358U380-F1
#
_entry.id   AF-A0A358U380-F1
#
_cell.length_a   1.000
_cell.length_b   1.000
_cell.length_c   1.000
_cell.angle_alpha   90.00
_cell.angle_beta   90.00
_cell.angle_gamma   90.00
#
_symmetry.space_group_name_H-M   'P 1'
#
loop_
_entity.id
_entity.type
_entity.pdbx_description
1 polymer ?
#
loop_
_entity_poly.entity_id
_entity_poly.type
_entity_poly.pdbx_seq_one_letter_code
_entity_poly.pdbx_strand_id
1 'polypeptide(L)'
;MSLDQRTLALVQISAAVACNALATLRVTVTAALNLGLTPQEIEEVINLAKEIQQQPISHVTHLANQLLREPKKQAHEPSAQCGCGCGSHHS
;
A
#
# COMPACT_ATOMS: atom_id res chain seq x y z
N MET A 1 10.93 -26.47 12.30
CA MET A 1 9.65 -25.93 12.79
C MET A 1 8.57 -26.30 11.80
N SER A 2 7.48 -26.94 12.25
CA SER A 2 6.28 -27.16 11.44
C SER A 2 5.14 -26.36 12.08
N LEU A 3 4.56 -25.41 11.37
CA LEU A 3 3.36 -24.70 11.82
C LEU A 3 2.18 -25.68 11.85
N ASP A 4 1.30 -25.52 12.85
CA ASP A 4 0.06 -26.29 12.90
C ASP A 4 -0.94 -25.80 11.83
N GLN A 5 -1.98 -26.60 11.57
CA GLN A 5 -2.95 -26.32 10.52
C GLN A 5 -3.77 -25.04 10.78
N ARG A 6 -4.08 -24.70 12.04
CA ARG A 6 -4.81 -23.47 12.37
C ARG A 6 -3.94 -22.27 12.04
N THR A 7 -2.69 -22.29 12.45
CA THR A 7 -1.72 -21.22 12.15
C THR A 7 -1.52 -21.07 10.64
N LEU A 8 -1.40 -22.19 9.90
CA LEU A 8 -1.28 -22.15 8.44
C LEU A 8 -2.51 -21.50 7.79
N ALA A 9 -3.72 -21.84 8.24
CA ALA A 9 -4.96 -21.28 7.71
C ALA A 9 -5.06 -19.77 7.94
N LEU A 10 -4.69 -19.29 9.15
CA LEU A 10 -4.66 -17.85 9.46
C LEU A 10 -3.67 -17.10 8.58
N VAL A 11 -2.47 -17.64 8.38
CA VAL A 11 -1.45 -17.04 7.49
C VAL A 11 -1.96 -16.97 6.05
N GLN A 12 -2.63 -18.02 5.58
CA GLN A 12 -3.20 -18.05 4.23
C GLN A 12 -4.36 -17.05 4.06
N ILE A 13 -5.22 -16.90 5.06
CA ILE A 13 -6.28 -15.87 5.06
C ILE A 13 -5.66 -14.48 5.00
N SER A 14 -4.67 -14.20 5.85
CA SER A 14 -3.97 -12.92 5.89
C SER A 14 -3.35 -12.56 4.53
N ALA A 15 -2.61 -13.51 3.94
CA ALA A 15 -2.01 -13.33 2.62
C ALA A 15 -3.06 -13.12 1.52
N ALA A 16 -4.16 -13.89 1.55
CA ALA A 16 -5.22 -13.77 0.56
C ALA A 16 -5.91 -12.40 0.62
N VAL A 17 -6.18 -11.86 1.83
CA VAL A 17 -6.72 -10.51 2.00
C VAL A 17 -5.71 -9.48 1.50
N ALA A 18 -4.47 -9.50 1.98
CA ALA A 18 -3.45 -8.52 1.62
C ALA A 18 -3.25 -8.41 0.09
N CYS A 19 -3.33 -9.54 -0.62
CA CYS A 19 -3.17 -9.63 -2.06
C CYS A 19 -4.47 -9.51 -2.89
N ASN A 20 -5.64 -9.25 -2.28
CA ASN A 20 -6.94 -9.27 -2.96
C ASN A 20 -7.25 -10.59 -3.71
N ALA A 21 -6.74 -11.72 -3.22
CA ALA A 21 -6.93 -13.03 -3.82
C ALA A 21 -8.29 -13.64 -3.39
N LEU A 22 -9.40 -13.10 -3.89
CA LEU A 22 -10.76 -13.42 -3.43
C LEU A 22 -11.13 -14.90 -3.53
N ALA A 23 -10.71 -15.57 -4.60
CA ALA A 23 -10.94 -17.01 -4.77
C ALA A 23 -10.23 -17.82 -3.68
N THR A 24 -8.97 -17.49 -3.39
CA THR A 24 -8.20 -18.12 -2.32
C THR A 24 -8.82 -17.83 -0.95
N LEU A 25 -9.17 -16.57 -0.68
CA LEU A 25 -9.80 -16.15 0.57
C LEU A 25 -11.07 -16.96 0.88
N ARG A 26 -11.93 -17.15 -0.13
CA ARG A 26 -13.16 -17.95 0.03
C ARG A 26 -12.84 -19.38 0.47
N VAL A 27 -11.89 -20.03 -0.20
CA VAL A 27 -11.51 -21.42 0.10
C VAL A 27 -10.88 -21.54 1.49
N THR A 28 -9.96 -20.64 1.84
CA THR A 28 -9.23 -20.72 3.11
C THR A 28 -10.08 -20.35 4.32
N VAL A 29 -11.03 -19.41 4.19
CA VAL A 29 -12.01 -19.14 5.25
C VAL A 29 -12.88 -20.37 5.51
N THR A 30 -13.40 -21.03 4.47
CA THR A 30 -14.16 -22.27 4.64
C THR A 30 -13.33 -23.37 5.31
N ALA A 31 -12.07 -23.53 4.91
CA ALA A 31 -11.17 -24.49 5.53
C ALA A 31 -10.89 -24.17 7.00
N ALA A 32 -10.68 -22.89 7.35
CA ALA A 32 -10.44 -22.45 8.72
C ALA A 32 -11.64 -22.72 9.64
N LEU A 33 -12.86 -22.44 9.18
CA LEU A 33 -14.09 -22.76 9.93
C LEU A 33 -14.20 -24.26 10.21
N ASN A 34 -13.84 -25.11 9.23
CA ASN A 34 -13.83 -26.56 9.41
C ASN A 34 -12.74 -27.05 10.39
N LEU A 35 -11.67 -26.27 10.59
CA LEU A 35 -10.63 -26.49 11.61
C LEU A 35 -11.05 -25.97 13.00
N GLY A 36 -12.29 -25.50 13.14
CA GLY A 36 -12.84 -24.96 14.38
C GLY A 36 -12.32 -23.57 14.74
N LEU A 37 -11.85 -22.79 13.75
CA LEU A 37 -11.65 -21.37 13.99
C LEU A 37 -13.01 -20.68 14.07
N THR A 38 -13.12 -19.75 15.01
CA THR A 38 -14.33 -18.95 15.18
C THR A 38 -14.39 -17.84 14.13
N PRO A 39 -15.59 -17.37 13.76
CA PRO A 39 -15.72 -16.19 12.91
C PRO A 39 -14.97 -14.97 13.44
N GLN A 40 -14.90 -14.81 14.76
CA GLN A 40 -14.18 -13.72 15.43
C GLN A 40 -12.67 -13.79 15.20
N GLU A 41 -12.04 -14.97 15.39
CA GLU A 41 -10.61 -15.16 15.11
C GLU A 41 -10.28 -14.85 13.63
N ILE A 42 -11.17 -15.23 12.72
CA ILE A 42 -11.02 -14.96 11.29
C ILE A 42 -11.15 -13.45 10.99
N GLU A 43 -12.12 -12.78 11.61
CA GLU A 43 -12.34 -11.35 11.46
C GLU A 43 -11.15 -10.52 11.96
N GLU A 44 -10.57 -10.88 13.10
CA GLU A 44 -9.35 -10.25 13.63
C GLU A 44 -8.19 -10.30 12.62
N VAL A 45 -7.96 -11.47 12.00
CA VAL A 45 -6.91 -11.63 10.99
C VAL A 45 -7.21 -10.88 9.70
N ILE A 46 -8.48 -10.83 9.28
CA ILE A 46 -8.89 -10.03 8.12
C ILE A 46 -8.64 -8.54 8.37
N ASN A 47 -8.96 -8.04 9.57
CA ASN A 47 -8.76 -6.65 9.93
C ASN A 47 -7.28 -6.28 9.94
N LEU A 48 -6.43 -7.11 10.56
CA LEU A 48 -4.98 -6.94 10.51
C LEU A 48 -4.44 -6.95 9.07
N ALA A 49 -4.90 -7.88 8.24
CA ALA A 49 -4.46 -7.97 6.85
C ALA A 49 -4.90 -6.77 5.99
N LYS A 50 -6.07 -6.19 6.28
CA LYS A 50 -6.53 -4.94 5.65
C LYS A 50 -5.62 -3.77 5.97
N GLU A 51 -5.10 -3.66 7.19
CA GLU A 51 -4.13 -2.61 7.55
C GLU A 51 -2.86 -2.73 6.72
N ILE A 52 -2.32 -3.94 6.56
CA ILE A 52 -1.17 -4.22 5.70
C ILE A 52 -1.49 -3.80 4.25
N GLN A 53 -2.70 -4.10 3.78
CA GLN A 53 -3.14 -3.76 2.44
C GLN A 53 -3.28 -2.25 2.20
N GLN A 54 -3.60 -1.44 3.23
CA GLN A 54 -3.78 0.00 3.04
C GLN A 54 -2.49 0.70 2.56
N GLN A 55 -1.30 0.23 2.94
CA GLN A 55 -0.04 0.81 2.49
C GLN A 55 0.12 0.80 0.96
N PRO A 56 0.10 -0.37 0.27
CA PRO A 56 0.21 -0.40 -1.18
C PRO A 56 -0.95 0.32 -1.88
N ILE A 57 -2.18 0.25 -1.33
CA ILE A 57 -3.32 1.02 -1.87
C ILE A 57 -3.01 2.52 -1.85
N SER A 58 -2.50 3.03 -0.73
CA SER A 58 -2.13 4.45 -0.59
C SER A 58 -1.05 4.85 -1.60
N HIS A 59 -0.01 4.02 -1.78
CA HIS A 59 1.06 4.29 -2.75
C HIS A 59 0.55 4.34 -4.18
N VAL A 60 -0.24 3.36 -4.59
CA VAL A 60 -0.83 3.31 -5.94
C VAL A 60 -1.76 4.50 -6.16
N THR A 61 -2.60 4.82 -5.17
CA THR A 61 -3.52 5.97 -5.23
C THR A 61 -2.74 7.28 -5.37
N HIS A 62 -1.67 7.47 -4.59
CA HIS A 62 -0.84 8.65 -4.67
C HIS A 62 -0.21 8.81 -6.05
N LEU A 63 0.40 7.75 -6.58
CA LEU A 63 1.00 7.76 -7.92
C LEU A 63 -0.04 8.01 -9.01
N ALA A 64 -1.18 7.34 -8.97
CA ALA A 64 -2.27 7.56 -9.92
C ALA A 64 -2.70 9.04 -9.92
N ASN A 65 -2.86 9.64 -8.75
CA ASN A 65 -3.18 11.06 -8.63
C ASN A 65 -2.07 11.98 -9.17
N GLN A 66 -0.80 11.61 -9.04
CA GLN A 66 0.31 12.37 -9.65
C GLN A 66 0.25 12.31 -11.18
N LEU A 67 0.01 11.12 -11.75
CA LEU A 67 -0.02 10.90 -13.20
C LEU A 67 -1.24 11.55 -13.87
N LEU A 68 -2.37 11.60 -13.17
CA LEU A 68 -3.62 12.18 -13.68
C LEU A 68 -3.72 13.70 -13.47
N ARG A 69 -2.78 14.32 -12.72
CA ARG A 69 -2.72 15.78 -12.62
C ARG A 69 -2.16 16.35 -13.92
N GLU A 70 -2.89 17.26 -14.54
CA GLU A 70 -2.34 18.07 -15.62
C GLU A 70 -1.11 18.83 -15.11
N PRO A 71 -0.01 18.90 -15.88
CA PRO A 71 1.15 19.69 -15.49
C PRO A 71 0.69 21.14 -15.37
N LYS A 72 0.65 21.64 -14.13
CA LYS A 72 0.39 23.05 -13.86
C LYS A 72 1.51 23.80 -14.56
N LYS A 73 1.21 24.42 -15.71
CA LYS A 73 2.13 25.25 -16.48
C LYS A 73 2.66 26.29 -15.49
N GLN A 74 3.88 26.10 -14.99
CA GLN A 74 4.54 27.15 -14.25
C GLN A 74 4.83 28.20 -15.29
N ALA A 75 4.03 29.27 -15.29
CA ALA A 75 4.41 30.50 -15.95
C ALA A 75 5.65 30.99 -15.23
N HIS A 76 6.81 30.54 -15.72
CA HIS A 76 8.08 31.09 -15.32
C HIS A 76 8.09 32.49 -15.93
N GLU A 77 7.69 33.49 -15.16
CA GLU A 77 8.10 34.85 -15.50
C GLU A 77 9.64 34.87 -15.46
N PRO A 78 10.30 35.44 -16.47
CA PRO A 78 11.74 35.64 -16.42
C PRO A 78 12.01 36.71 -15.36
N SER A 79 12.31 36.29 -14.13
CA SER A 79 12.84 37.18 -13.12
C SER A 79 14.27 37.57 -13.52
N ALA A 80 14.40 38.79 -14.04
CA ALA A 80 15.68 39.43 -14.37
C ALA A 80 16.47 39.83 -13.11
N GLN A 81 16.63 38.92 -12.15
CA GLN A 81 17.37 39.19 -10.91
C GLN A 81 18.12 37.95 -10.42
N CYS A 82 18.94 37.37 -11.30
CA CYS A 82 20.02 36.49 -10.87
C CYS A 82 21.19 37.37 -10.39
N GLY A 83 21.11 37.82 -9.14
CA GLY A 83 22.23 38.46 -8.44
C GLY A 83 23.22 37.40 -7.94
N CYS A 84 23.80 36.60 -8.84
CA CYS A 84 24.93 35.75 -8.52
C CYS A 84 26.16 36.66 -8.31
N GLY A 85 26.60 36.74 -7.06
CA GLY A 85 27.88 37.32 -6.69
C GLY A 85 29.02 36.56 -7.35
N CYS A 86 29.47 37.06 -8.49
CA CYS A 86 30.75 36.72 -9.10
C CYS A 86 31.53 38.03 -9.19
N GLY A 87 32.42 38.26 -8.21
CA GLY A 87 33.35 39.38 -8.28
C GLY A 87 34.27 39.23 -9.49
N SER A 88 34.64 40.36 -10.09
CA SER A 88 36.02 40.72 -10.52
C SER A 88 36.04 41.98 -11.39
N HIS A 89 36.90 42.93 -11.00
CA HIS A 89 37.80 43.70 -11.87
C HIS A 89 37.23 44.76 -12.87
N HIS A 90 37.42 46.05 -12.58
CA HIS A 90 38.47 46.93 -13.17
C HIS A 90 38.17 48.44 -13.02
N SER A 91 39.18 49.16 -12.53
CA SER A 91 39.49 50.61 -12.62
C SER A 91 38.72 51.58 -11.70
#